data_AF-A0A7C1HYH4-F1
#
_entry.id   AF-A0A7C1HYH4-F1
#
_cell.length_a   1.000
_cell.length_b   1.000
_cell.length_c   1.000
_cell.angle_alpha   90.00
_cell.angle_beta   90.00
_cell.angle_gamma   90.00
#
_symmetry.space_group_name_H-M   'P 1'
#
loop_
_entity.id
_entity.type
_entity.pdbx_description
1 polymer ?
#
loop_
_entity_poly.entity_id
_entity_poly.type
_entity_poly.pdbx_seq_one_letter_code
_entity_poly.pdbx_strand_id
1 'polypeptide(L)'
;MHPLAYEHLKKIVREQQQIGPNKSCDYYPCHFEGQDCTWCFCPFYPCEDEEVGGNWVERRDGSRIWGCSHCFWIHRADVARALLEAFTARGIEDVAEIDARRDELMQLFQWLKVRYPPETRE
;
A
#
# COMPACT_ATOMS: atom_id res chain seq x y z
N MET A 1 14.01 0.44 2.61
CA MET A 1 12.93 -0.39 2.03
C MET A 1 13.46 -1.79 1.70
N HIS A 2 12.62 -2.84 1.76
CA HIS A 2 13.02 -4.22 1.35
C HIS A 2 13.21 -4.32 -0.18
N PRO A 3 14.17 -5.11 -0.72
CA PRO A 3 14.43 -5.17 -2.17
C PRO A 3 13.22 -5.51 -3.04
N LEU A 4 12.39 -6.49 -2.64
CA LEU A 4 11.17 -6.82 -3.38
C LEU A 4 10.16 -5.67 -3.42
N ALA A 5 10.05 -4.91 -2.33
CA ALA A 5 9.18 -3.74 -2.28
C ALA A 5 9.71 -2.63 -3.19
N TYR A 6 11.02 -2.43 -3.20
CA TYR A 6 11.67 -1.46 -4.07
C TYR A 6 11.43 -1.76 -5.55
N GLU A 7 11.73 -2.99 -6.00
CA GLU A 7 11.57 -3.34 -7.42
C GLU A 7 10.10 -3.29 -7.88
N HIS A 8 9.18 -3.73 -7.03
CA HIS A 8 7.75 -3.63 -7.35
C HIS A 8 7.30 -2.17 -7.43
N LEU A 9 7.58 -1.35 -6.40
CA LEU A 9 7.18 0.06 -6.40
C LEU A 9 7.81 0.84 -7.55
N LYS A 10 9.08 0.57 -7.86
CA LYS A 10 9.80 1.16 -9.00
C LYS A 10 9.09 0.90 -10.33
N LYS A 11 8.58 -0.32 -10.51
CA LYS A 11 7.78 -0.64 -11.70
C LYS A 11 6.50 0.21 -11.74
N ILE A 12 5.76 0.27 -10.63
CA ILE A 12 4.48 1.01 -10.56
C ILE A 12 4.66 2.50 -10.84
N VAL A 13 5.60 3.16 -10.17
CA VAL A 13 5.79 4.62 -10.30
C VAL A 13 6.32 5.03 -11.67
N ARG A 14 7.04 4.13 -12.37
CA ARG A 14 7.54 4.36 -13.74
C ARG A 14 6.48 4.08 -14.80
N GLU A 15 5.76 2.98 -14.68
CA GLU A 15 4.76 2.58 -15.68
C GLU A 15 3.46 3.38 -15.53
N GLN A 16 3.17 3.89 -14.33
CA GLN A 16 1.97 4.66 -14.00
C GLN A 16 0.67 3.96 -14.46
N GLN A 17 0.63 2.64 -14.34
CA GLN A 17 -0.49 1.79 -14.74
C GLN A 17 -0.97 0.94 -13.57
N GLN A 18 -2.30 0.85 -13.44
CA GLN A 18 -2.95 -0.02 -12.48
C GLN A 18 -2.84 -1.47 -12.96
N ILE A 19 -2.35 -2.37 -12.10
CA ILE A 19 -2.20 -3.80 -12.39
C ILE A 19 -3.54 -4.53 -12.24
N GLY A 20 -4.32 -4.19 -11.23
CA GLY A 20 -5.50 -4.97 -10.86
C GLY A 20 -5.12 -6.33 -10.23
N PRO A 21 -6.01 -7.33 -10.28
CA PRO A 21 -5.76 -8.64 -9.70
C PRO A 21 -4.69 -9.45 -10.44
N ASN A 22 -3.69 -9.94 -9.71
CA ASN A 22 -2.60 -10.74 -10.28
C ASN A 22 -2.78 -12.25 -10.00
N LYS A 23 -3.67 -12.92 -10.75
CA LYS A 23 -4.00 -14.34 -10.57
C LYS A 23 -2.87 -15.33 -10.89
N SER A 24 -1.79 -14.88 -11.53
CA SER A 24 -0.61 -15.72 -11.81
C SER A 24 0.45 -15.67 -10.71
N CYS A 25 0.26 -14.84 -9.67
CA CYS A 25 1.15 -14.80 -8.51
C CYS A 25 0.85 -15.99 -7.57
N ASP A 26 1.88 -16.71 -7.14
CA ASP A 26 1.75 -17.84 -6.21
C ASP A 26 1.16 -17.45 -4.84
N TYR A 27 1.20 -16.16 -4.49
CA TYR A 27 0.64 -15.62 -3.27
C TYR A 27 -0.80 -15.08 -3.44
N TYR A 28 -1.41 -15.19 -4.62
CA TYR A 28 -2.75 -14.66 -4.88
C TYR A 28 -3.85 -15.68 -4.50
N PRO A 29 -4.91 -15.26 -3.79
CA PRO A 29 -5.05 -13.98 -3.07
C PRO A 29 -4.27 -13.98 -1.75
N CYS A 30 -3.62 -12.86 -1.42
CA CYS A 30 -2.87 -12.70 -0.17
C CYS A 30 -3.75 -12.13 0.95
N HIS A 31 -4.69 -11.24 0.58
CA HIS A 31 -5.61 -10.56 1.48
C HIS A 31 -7.07 -10.93 1.20
N PHE A 32 -7.52 -10.93 -0.07
CA PHE A 32 -8.88 -11.32 -0.48
C PHE A 32 -8.99 -11.61 -1.99
N GLU A 33 -9.98 -12.41 -2.39
CA GLU A 33 -10.25 -12.69 -3.82
C GLU A 33 -10.66 -11.41 -4.55
N GLY A 34 -10.08 -11.16 -5.72
CA GLY A 34 -10.32 -9.93 -6.48
C GLY A 34 -9.50 -8.72 -5.99
N GLN A 35 -8.58 -8.88 -5.04
CA GLN A 35 -7.69 -7.80 -4.60
C GLN A 35 -6.90 -7.17 -5.76
N ASP A 36 -6.64 -5.88 -5.65
CA ASP A 36 -5.72 -5.15 -6.51
C ASP A 36 -4.27 -5.35 -6.04
N CYS A 37 -3.38 -5.68 -6.97
CA CYS A 37 -1.96 -5.96 -6.71
C CYS A 37 -1.03 -4.80 -7.11
N THR A 38 -1.57 -3.65 -7.55
CA THR A 38 -0.79 -2.46 -7.93
C THR A 38 0.11 -2.04 -6.77
N TRP A 39 -0.46 -1.88 -5.57
CA TRP A 39 0.29 -1.52 -4.37
C TRP A 39 0.54 -2.74 -3.46
N CYS A 40 0.91 -3.87 -4.06
CA CYS A 40 1.23 -5.12 -3.34
C CYS A 40 2.24 -4.91 -2.20
N PHE A 41 3.16 -3.97 -2.39
CA PHE A 41 3.90 -3.37 -1.31
C PHE A 41 3.35 -1.97 -1.05
N CYS A 42 2.86 -1.74 0.16
CA CYS A 42 2.24 -0.48 0.54
C CYS A 42 3.30 0.63 0.61
N PRO A 43 3.17 1.74 -0.16
CA PRO A 43 4.11 2.85 -0.09
C PRO A 43 4.03 3.63 1.23
N PHE A 44 2.98 3.40 2.03
CA PHE A 44 2.80 4.03 3.34
C PHE A 44 3.40 3.21 4.49
N TYR A 45 4.00 2.04 4.24
CA TYR A 45 4.50 1.18 5.30
C TYR A 45 5.70 1.80 6.05
N PRO A 46 5.73 1.76 7.40
CA PRO A 46 4.63 1.44 8.29
C PRO A 46 3.66 2.62 8.41
N CYS A 47 2.35 2.41 8.22
CA CYS A 47 1.37 3.49 8.33
C CYS A 47 0.85 3.69 9.75
N GLU A 48 1.03 2.67 10.61
CA GLU A 48 0.65 2.68 12.03
C GLU A 48 -0.85 2.96 12.26
N ASP A 49 -1.67 2.59 11.29
CA ASP A 49 -3.11 2.82 11.28
C ASP A 49 -3.88 1.49 11.37
N GLU A 50 -4.53 1.26 12.51
CA GLU A 50 -5.30 0.03 12.74
C GLU A 50 -6.64 0.03 11.99
N GLU A 51 -7.16 1.19 11.58
CA GLU A 51 -8.45 1.29 10.87
C GLU A 51 -8.40 0.66 9.48
N VAL A 52 -7.22 0.62 8.85
CA VAL A 52 -7.03 -0.06 7.56
C VAL A 52 -6.80 -1.57 7.70
N GLY A 53 -6.77 -2.08 8.94
CA GLY A 53 -6.48 -3.48 9.27
C GLY A 53 -5.00 -3.77 9.54
N GLY A 54 -4.17 -2.75 9.79
CA GLY A 54 -2.82 -2.95 10.31
C GLY A 54 -2.82 -3.22 11.82
N ASN A 55 -1.74 -3.77 12.35
CA ASN A 55 -1.63 -4.05 13.78
C ASN A 55 -0.17 -4.14 14.23
N TRP A 56 0.11 -3.85 15.50
CA TRP A 56 1.42 -4.16 16.09
C TRP A 56 1.53 -5.65 16.42
N VAL A 57 2.60 -6.29 15.97
CA VAL A 57 2.93 -7.70 16.23
C VAL A 57 4.16 -7.78 17.12
N GLU A 58 4.04 -8.48 18.24
CA GLU A 58 5.15 -8.73 19.16
C GLU A 58 6.02 -9.90 18.69
N ARG A 59 7.34 -9.71 18.68
CA ARG A 59 8.33 -10.72 18.34
C ARG A 59 8.80 -11.46 19.60
N ARG A 60 9.45 -12.61 19.39
CA ARG A 60 10.00 -13.46 20.47
C ARG A 60 11.02 -12.74 21.36
N ASP A 61 11.68 -11.71 20.85
CA ASP A 61 12.66 -10.90 21.57
C ASP A 61 12.05 -9.70 22.32
N GLY A 62 10.71 -9.58 22.32
CA GLY A 62 9.98 -8.47 22.95
C GLY A 62 9.91 -7.19 22.10
N SER A 63 10.54 -7.16 20.92
CA SER A 63 10.38 -6.04 19.99
C SER A 63 9.03 -6.09 19.28
N ARG A 64 8.51 -4.94 18.84
CA ARG A 64 7.27 -4.85 18.07
C ARG A 64 7.56 -4.46 16.62
N ILE A 65 6.79 -5.03 15.70
CA ILE A 65 6.79 -4.64 14.30
C ILE A 65 5.37 -4.30 13.83
N TRP A 66 5.26 -3.39 12.88
CA TRP A 66 4.00 -3.11 12.23
C TRP A 66 3.66 -4.24 11.26
N GLY A 67 2.48 -4.83 11.39
CA GLY A 67 1.95 -5.88 10.54
C GLY A 67 0.81 -5.35 9.66
N CYS A 68 0.78 -5.79 8.40
CA CYS A 68 -0.28 -5.46 7.45
C CYS A 68 -1.03 -6.71 6.97
N SER A 69 -0.89 -7.87 7.63
CA SER A 69 -1.51 -9.13 7.21
C SER A 69 -3.03 -9.06 7.08
N HIS A 70 -3.68 -8.18 7.87
CA HIS A 70 -5.13 -7.96 7.83
C HIS A 70 -5.53 -6.68 7.08
N CYS A 71 -4.58 -5.99 6.45
CA CYS A 71 -4.87 -4.77 5.69
C CYS A 71 -5.56 -5.10 4.36
N PHE A 72 -6.73 -4.51 4.14
CA PHE A 72 -7.49 -4.68 2.89
C PHE A 72 -7.60 -3.37 2.10
N TRP A 73 -7.42 -2.22 2.77
CA TRP A 73 -7.73 -0.91 2.22
C TRP A 73 -6.93 -0.56 0.96
N ILE A 74 -5.61 -0.72 1.01
CA ILE A 74 -4.70 -0.39 -0.11
C ILE A 74 -4.88 -1.34 -1.31
N HIS A 75 -5.54 -2.48 -1.08
CA HIS A 75 -5.81 -3.52 -2.07
C HIS A 75 -7.17 -3.37 -2.75
N ARG A 76 -7.96 -2.35 -2.41
CA ARG A 76 -9.17 -2.03 -3.18
C ARG A 76 -8.79 -1.35 -4.50
N ALA A 77 -9.47 -1.72 -5.58
CA ALA A 77 -9.19 -1.20 -6.91
C ALA A 77 -9.41 0.32 -7.03
N ASP A 78 -10.39 0.88 -6.32
CA ASP A 78 -10.67 2.32 -6.30
C ASP A 78 -9.59 3.12 -5.56
N VAL A 79 -9.15 2.63 -4.39
CA VAL A 79 -8.03 3.19 -3.63
C VAL A 79 -6.73 3.10 -4.41
N ALA A 80 -6.44 1.94 -5.01
CA ALA A 80 -5.22 1.72 -5.78
C ALA A 80 -5.12 2.68 -6.97
N ARG A 81 -6.22 2.86 -7.71
CA ARG A 81 -6.31 3.84 -8.79
C ARG A 81 -6.13 5.27 -8.30
N ALA A 82 -6.84 5.65 -7.24
CA ALA A 82 -6.76 7.02 -6.71
C ALA A 82 -5.36 7.38 -6.23
N LEU A 83 -4.63 6.42 -5.64
CA LEU A 83 -3.24 6.61 -5.23
C LEU A 83 -2.31 6.78 -6.44
N LEU A 84 -2.51 5.98 -7.49
CA LEU A 84 -1.74 6.08 -8.73
C LEU A 84 -1.93 7.46 -9.39
N GLU A 85 -3.17 7.91 -9.54
CA GLU A 85 -3.49 9.26 -10.04
C GLU A 85 -2.86 10.35 -9.18
N ALA A 86 -2.88 10.18 -7.85
CA ALA A 86 -2.28 11.13 -6.92
C ALA A 86 -0.75 11.18 -7.00
N PHE A 87 -0.09 10.05 -7.26
CA PHE A 87 1.35 9.95 -7.48
C PHE A 87 1.74 10.61 -8.80
N THR A 88 1.03 10.28 -9.90
CA THR A 88 1.22 10.92 -11.21
C THR A 88 1.06 12.44 -11.13
N ALA A 89 -0.01 12.92 -10.48
CA ALA A 89 -0.25 14.36 -10.33
C ALA A 89 0.82 15.10 -9.52
N ARG A 90 1.57 14.40 -8.68
CA ARG A 90 2.68 14.94 -7.86
C ARG A 90 4.05 14.74 -8.48
N GLY A 91 4.11 14.09 -9.65
CA GLY A 91 5.36 13.74 -10.32
C GLY A 91 6.23 12.81 -9.49
N ILE A 92 5.64 11.83 -8.79
CA ILE A 92 6.38 10.79 -8.07
C ILE A 92 6.70 9.67 -9.06
N GLU A 93 7.94 9.64 -9.54
CA GLU A 93 8.41 8.73 -10.61
C GLU A 93 9.58 7.83 -10.15
N ASP A 94 10.15 8.11 -8.97
CA ASP A 94 11.19 7.28 -8.34
C ASP A 94 10.82 6.87 -6.91
N VAL A 95 11.23 5.66 -6.51
CA VAL A 95 11.02 5.14 -5.16
C VAL A 95 11.75 5.98 -4.11
N ALA A 96 12.88 6.61 -4.46
CA ALA A 96 13.58 7.53 -3.56
C ALA A 96 12.69 8.72 -3.16
N GLU A 97 11.75 9.13 -4.00
CA GLU A 97 10.82 10.21 -3.69
C GLU A 97 9.76 9.78 -2.66
N ILE A 98 9.41 8.49 -2.61
CA ILE A 98 8.50 7.94 -1.60
C ILE A 98 9.12 8.11 -0.20
N ASP A 99 10.41 7.79 -0.07
CA ASP A 99 11.13 7.97 1.19
C ASP A 99 11.38 9.46 1.50
N ALA A 100 11.77 10.25 0.50
CA ALA A 100 12.10 11.67 0.68
C ALA A 100 10.87 12.55 0.99
N ARG A 101 9.68 12.18 0.50
CA ARG A 101 8.42 12.92 0.68
C ARG A 101 7.49 12.23 1.68
N ARG A 102 8.05 11.49 2.64
CA ARG A 102 7.26 10.65 3.56
C ARG A 102 6.13 11.40 4.27
N ASP A 103 6.38 12.60 4.78
CA ASP A 103 5.35 13.39 5.48
C ASP A 103 4.20 13.80 4.55
N GLU A 104 4.51 14.20 3.32
CA GLU A 104 3.51 14.50 2.29
C GLU A 104 2.68 13.25 1.95
N LEU A 105 3.33 12.09 1.82
CA LEU A 105 2.65 10.84 1.54
C LEU A 105 1.76 10.38 2.69
N MET A 106 2.14 10.62 3.94
CA MET A 106 1.27 10.34 5.08
C MET A 106 0.06 11.27 5.12
N GLN A 107 0.20 12.53 4.71
CA GLN A 107 -0.96 13.43 4.53
C GLN A 107 -1.87 12.96 3.39
N LEU A 108 -1.29 12.52 2.27
CA LEU A 108 -2.04 11.92 1.17
C LEU A 108 -2.78 10.65 1.62
N PHE A 109 -2.13 9.79 2.40
CA PHE A 109 -2.76 8.60 2.99
C PHE A 109 -4.00 8.98 3.80
N GLN A 110 -3.88 9.93 4.73
CA GLN A 110 -5.02 10.38 5.54
C GLN A 110 -6.14 10.99 4.67
N TRP A 111 -5.78 11.80 3.67
CA TRP A 111 -6.75 12.38 2.74
C TRP A 111 -7.49 11.31 1.91
N LEU A 112 -6.76 10.32 1.38
CA LEU A 112 -7.34 9.20 0.66
C LEU A 112 -8.23 8.36 1.56
N LYS A 113 -7.83 8.11 2.81
CA LYS A 113 -8.62 7.36 3.78
C LYS A 113 -9.95 8.06 4.10
N VAL A 114 -9.96 9.39 4.21
CA VAL A 114 -11.23 10.14 4.37
C VAL A 114 -12.13 10.01 3.13
N ARG A 115 -11.55 10.03 1.93
CA ARG A 115 -12.32 9.95 0.68
C ARG A 115 -12.80 8.53 0.34
N TYR A 116 -12.00 7.54 0.71
CA TYR A 116 -12.25 6.12 0.50
C TYR A 116 -12.13 5.43 1.86
N PRO A 117 -13.13 5.54 2.74
CA PRO A 117 -13.03 5.02 4.10
C PRO A 117 -12.77 3.51 4.12
N PRO A 118 -11.95 3.00 5.06
CA PRO A 118 -11.81 1.56 5.27
C PRO A 118 -13.17 1.00 5.67
N GLU A 119 -13.71 0.11 4.84
CA GLU A 119 -14.96 -0.60 5.13
C GLU A 119 -14.64 -1.76 6.07
N THR A 120 -15.40 -1.93 7.14
CA THR A 120 -15.31 -3.15 7.95
C THR A 120 -15.69 -4.33 7.07
N ARG A 121 -14.86 -5.38 7.03
CA ARG A 121 -15.31 -6.67 6.47
C ARG A 121 -16.53 -7.11 7.27
N GLU A 122 -17.70 -7.12 6.62
CA GLU A 122 -18.89 -7.83 7.13
C GLU A 122 -18.62 -9.34 7.23
#